data_AF-A0A819LNF9-F1
#
_entry.id   AF-A0A819LNF9-F1
#
_cell.length_a   1.000
_cell.length_b   1.000
_cell.length_c   1.000
_cell.angle_alpha   90.00
_cell.angle_beta   90.00
_cell.angle_gamma   90.00
#
_symmetry.space_group_name_H-M   'P 1'
#
loop_
_entity.id
_entity.type
_entity.pdbx_description
1 polymer ?
#
loop_
_entity_poly.entity_id
_entity_poly.type
_entity_poly.pdbx_seq_one_letter_code
_entity_poly.pdbx_strand_id
1 'polypeptide(L)'
;MSLGMLWGNFYYVYMARKIAYREQRGDVCVMPYGISTMGAFAFIYAIVLPTYNQCLLTRNKAHCEELAYYVALASNFAVGIILLLLCIVGEFIRRNTPRVALLSSLSGLGFAYLAMNECLPVIANPIVSFIPFFIIMVGYFGEVSFGPIPVVVVALVTGTSLGWATSLNDVAQVRDAYELMKGYKLIFPIREMFKHMDEIMPYLSTTIPTAIANAIVTIQCVESARQAGDFYPTQEAMFADGIGTLISSFFGSFLSMTSEKISFE
;
A
#
# COMPACT_ATOMS: atom_id res chain seq x y z
N MET A 1 1.90 0.17 12.17
CA MET A 1 2.39 -0.27 10.84
C MET A 1 3.44 -1.37 10.93
N SER A 2 4.60 -1.13 11.56
CA SER A 2 5.70 -2.12 11.64
C SER A 2 5.30 -3.50 12.20
N LEU A 3 4.41 -3.55 13.19
CA LEU A 3 4.00 -4.82 13.81
C LEU A 3 3.19 -5.73 12.88
N GLY A 4 2.32 -5.16 12.04
CA GLY A 4 1.56 -5.94 11.07
C GLY A 4 2.45 -6.46 9.93
N MET A 5 3.43 -5.66 9.49
CA MET A 5 4.45 -6.11 8.53
C MET A 5 5.29 -7.25 9.09
N LEU A 6 5.73 -7.15 10.35
CA LEU A 6 6.45 -8.23 11.02
C LEU A 6 5.61 -9.52 11.06
N TRP A 7 4.37 -9.42 11.52
CA TRP A 7 3.48 -10.56 11.62
C TRP A 7 3.24 -11.25 10.27
N GLY A 8 2.93 -10.48 9.23
CA GLY A 8 2.72 -11.03 7.89
C GLY A 8 3.98 -11.67 7.32
N ASN A 9 5.15 -11.05 7.45
CA ASN A 9 6.41 -11.64 7.00
C ASN A 9 6.71 -12.96 7.72
N PHE A 10 6.49 -13.05 9.04
CA PHE A 10 6.64 -14.32 9.77
C PHE A 10 5.67 -15.40 9.26
N TYR A 11 4.44 -15.03 8.96
CA TYR A 11 3.44 -15.96 8.45
C TYR A 11 3.78 -16.47 7.04
N TYR A 12 4.22 -15.59 6.14
CA TYR A 12 4.66 -15.97 4.80
C TYR A 12 5.92 -16.84 4.82
N VAL A 13 6.87 -16.58 5.73
CA VAL A 13 8.03 -17.46 5.97
C VAL A 13 7.58 -18.83 6.46
N TYR A 14 6.63 -18.89 7.39
CA TYR A 14 6.07 -20.16 7.87
C TYR A 14 5.39 -20.95 6.73
N MET A 15 4.61 -20.27 5.89
CA MET A 15 3.95 -20.87 4.74
C MET A 15 4.97 -21.40 3.71
N ALA A 16 6.00 -20.62 3.39
CA ALA A 16 7.09 -21.06 2.51
C ALA A 16 7.82 -22.29 3.08
N ARG A 17 8.11 -22.29 4.39
CA ARG A 17 8.74 -23.43 5.06
C ARG A 17 7.89 -24.70 5.02
N LYS A 18 6.57 -24.57 5.17
CA LYS A 18 5.60 -25.69 5.05
C LYS A 18 5.61 -26.29 3.64
N ILE A 19 5.75 -25.45 2.60
CA ILE A 19 5.87 -25.90 1.20
C ILE A 19 7.22 -26.59 0.98
N ALA A 20 8.33 -25.98 1.43
CA ALA A 20 9.67 -26.54 1.33
C ALA A 20 9.76 -27.96 1.94
N TYR A 21 9.16 -28.19 3.11
CA TYR A 21 9.12 -29.52 3.72
C TYR A 21 8.26 -30.53 2.96
N ARG A 22 7.14 -30.10 2.38
CA ARG A 22 6.24 -30.98 1.61
C ARG A 22 6.86 -31.38 0.28
N GLU A 23 7.51 -30.44 -0.40
CA GLU A 23 8.13 -30.67 -1.71
C GLU A 23 9.58 -31.18 -1.61
N GLN A 24 10.17 -31.22 -0.40
CA GLN A 24 11.58 -31.57 -0.17
C GLN A 24 12.54 -30.71 -1.00
N ARG A 25 12.21 -29.42 -1.14
CA ARG A 25 12.91 -28.45 -1.98
C ARG A 25 13.49 -27.31 -1.13
N GLY A 26 14.72 -26.92 -1.44
CA GLY A 26 15.44 -25.84 -0.75
C GLY A 26 15.35 -24.47 -1.46
N ASP A 27 14.74 -24.42 -2.64
CA ASP A 27 14.69 -23.28 -3.55
C ASP A 27 13.34 -22.51 -3.51
N VAL A 28 12.52 -22.73 -2.48
CA VAL A 28 11.21 -22.07 -2.31
C VAL A 28 11.39 -20.59 -1.96
N CYS A 29 10.82 -19.70 -2.77
CA CYS A 29 10.92 -18.26 -2.58
C CYS A 29 9.77 -17.71 -1.72
N VAL A 30 10.10 -17.02 -0.63
CA VAL A 30 9.09 -16.37 0.23
C VAL A 30 8.45 -15.18 -0.49
N MET A 31 7.13 -15.10 -0.48
CA MET A 31 6.41 -13.93 -0.95
C MET A 31 6.57 -12.77 0.04
N PRO A 32 7.06 -11.59 -0.41
CA PRO A 32 7.22 -10.43 0.46
C PRO A 32 5.84 -9.92 0.91
N TYR A 33 5.78 -9.40 2.14
CA TYR A 33 4.57 -8.82 2.71
C TYR A 33 4.79 -7.37 3.11
N GLY A 34 3.91 -6.49 2.65
CA GLY A 34 4.09 -5.06 2.79
C GLY A 34 2.79 -4.25 2.81
N ILE A 35 2.93 -2.96 2.51
CA ILE A 35 1.82 -2.02 2.49
C ILE A 35 1.20 -2.07 1.10
N SER A 36 -0.13 -2.10 1.02
CA SER A 36 -0.77 -1.91 -0.28
C SER A 36 -0.59 -0.46 -0.71
N THR A 37 0.39 -0.17 -1.58
CA THR A 37 0.60 1.19 -2.10
C THR A 37 -0.67 1.71 -2.78
N MET A 38 -1.36 0.85 -3.53
CA MET A 38 -2.61 1.22 -4.19
C MET A 38 -3.73 1.49 -3.19
N GLY A 39 -3.86 0.60 -2.20
CA GLY A 39 -4.79 0.77 -1.10
C GLY A 39 -4.49 2.04 -0.30
N ALA A 40 -3.21 2.38 -0.08
CA ALA A 40 -2.80 3.55 0.67
C ALA A 40 -3.28 4.84 -0.01
N PHE A 41 -3.02 5.00 -1.31
CA PHE A 41 -3.49 6.17 -2.05
C PHE A 41 -5.02 6.22 -2.14
N ALA A 42 -5.68 5.08 -2.37
CA ALA A 42 -7.14 5.02 -2.34
C ALA A 42 -7.70 5.46 -0.98
N PHE A 43 -7.11 5.03 0.14
CA PHE A 43 -7.53 5.43 1.48
C PHE A 43 -7.32 6.92 1.75
N ILE A 44 -6.15 7.45 1.38
CA ILE A 44 -5.84 8.87 1.60
C ILE A 44 -6.82 9.76 0.82
N TYR A 45 -7.02 9.48 -0.47
CA TYR A 45 -7.83 10.34 -1.32
C TYR A 45 -9.34 10.09 -1.21
N ALA A 46 -9.77 8.85 -0.98
CA ALA A 46 -11.19 8.50 -0.95
C ALA A 46 -11.81 8.51 0.45
N ILE A 47 -11.00 8.50 1.52
CA ILE A 47 -11.50 8.44 2.91
C ILE A 47 -10.94 9.60 3.72
N VAL A 48 -9.61 9.72 3.85
CA VAL A 48 -8.98 10.72 4.73
C VAL A 48 -9.28 12.15 4.24
N LEU A 49 -9.01 12.44 2.98
CA LEU A 49 -9.18 13.76 2.39
C LEU A 49 -10.64 14.28 2.44
N PRO A 50 -11.67 13.52 2.01
CA PRO A 50 -13.05 13.98 2.10
C PRO A 50 -13.52 14.13 3.56
N THR A 51 -13.12 13.23 4.46
CA THR A 51 -13.46 13.34 5.89
C THR A 51 -12.87 14.61 6.50
N TYR A 52 -11.59 14.88 6.21
CA TYR A 52 -10.91 16.07 6.68
C TYR A 52 -11.58 17.35 6.15
N ASN A 53 -11.85 17.41 4.84
CA ASN A 53 -12.46 18.59 4.21
C ASN A 53 -13.89 18.83 4.73
N GLN A 54 -14.68 17.78 4.94
CA GLN A 54 -16.03 17.92 5.51
C GLN A 54 -15.98 18.41 6.96
N CYS A 55 -15.05 17.90 7.76
CA CYS A 55 -14.88 18.34 9.15
C CYS A 55 -14.37 19.79 9.22
N LEU A 56 -13.47 20.19 8.32
CA LEU A 56 -12.90 21.55 8.28
C LEU A 56 -13.98 22.62 8.08
N LEU A 57 -15.10 22.29 7.44
CA LEU A 57 -16.24 23.19 7.27
C LEU A 57 -16.99 23.49 8.58
N THR A 58 -16.82 22.64 9.60
CA THR A 58 -17.65 22.66 10.82
C THR A 58 -16.84 22.84 12.11
N ARG A 59 -15.55 22.45 12.15
CA ARG A 59 -14.76 22.39 13.39
C ARG A 59 -13.29 22.82 13.23
N ASN A 60 -12.60 22.92 14.37
CA ASN A 60 -11.17 23.23 14.46
C ASN A 60 -10.27 22.16 13.82
N LYS A 61 -9.17 22.60 13.20
CA LYS A 61 -8.20 21.76 12.46
C LYS A 61 -7.72 20.52 13.24
N ALA A 62 -7.29 20.69 14.49
CA ALA A 62 -6.74 19.59 15.29
C ALA A 62 -7.74 18.45 15.52
N HIS A 63 -9.03 18.77 15.69
CA HIS A 63 -10.07 17.75 15.88
C HIS A 63 -10.39 17.01 14.56
N CYS A 64 -10.24 17.68 13.43
CA CYS A 64 -10.48 17.08 12.12
C CYS A 64 -9.39 16.12 11.69
N GLU A 65 -8.14 16.37 12.10
CA GLU A 65 -7.03 15.43 11.89
C GLU A 65 -7.24 14.14 12.68
N GLU A 66 -7.61 14.25 13.96
CA GLU A 66 -7.94 13.08 14.79
C GLU A 66 -9.12 12.29 14.23
N LEU A 67 -10.21 12.98 13.83
CA LEU A 67 -11.39 12.34 13.27
C LEU A 67 -11.06 11.58 11.98
N ALA A 68 -10.37 12.22 11.04
CA ALA A 68 -9.99 11.59 9.78
C ALA A 68 -9.09 10.36 9.99
N TYR A 69 -8.21 10.42 11.00
CA TYR A 69 -7.39 9.27 11.39
C TYR A 69 -8.23 8.11 11.95
N TYR A 70 -9.17 8.38 12.87
CA TYR A 70 -10.01 7.33 13.44
C TYR A 70 -10.96 6.69 12.41
N VAL A 71 -11.55 7.50 11.52
CA VAL A 71 -12.39 7.00 10.42
C VAL A 71 -11.58 6.11 9.49
N ALA A 72 -10.39 6.55 9.07
CA ALA A 72 -9.52 5.75 8.21
C ALA A 72 -9.07 4.43 8.87
N LEU A 73 -8.78 4.45 10.17
CA LEU A 73 -8.41 3.27 10.94
C LEU A 73 -9.58 2.27 11.04
N ALA A 74 -10.80 2.78 11.22
CA ALA A 74 -12.00 1.95 11.28
C ALA A 74 -12.36 1.38 9.89
N SER A 75 -12.17 2.15 8.81
CA SER A 75 -12.26 1.65 7.43
C SER A 75 -11.23 0.55 7.15
N ASN A 76 -10.00 0.66 7.67
CA ASN A 76 -8.98 -0.36 7.50
C ASN A 76 -9.37 -1.67 8.20
N PHE A 77 -9.97 -1.58 9.38
CA PHE A 77 -10.55 -2.73 10.08
C PHE A 77 -11.66 -3.40 9.26
N ALA A 78 -12.55 -2.60 8.65
CA ALA A 78 -13.59 -3.11 7.75
C ALA A 78 -13.00 -3.79 6.51
N VAL A 79 -11.92 -3.26 5.91
CA VAL A 79 -11.19 -3.94 4.82
C VAL A 79 -10.67 -5.30 5.28
N GLY A 80 -10.09 -5.39 6.47
CA GLY A 80 -9.62 -6.67 7.02
C GLY A 80 -10.74 -7.71 7.12
N ILE A 81 -11.92 -7.32 7.62
CA ILE A 81 -13.10 -8.20 7.67
C ILE A 81 -13.55 -8.61 6.26
N ILE A 82 -13.63 -7.66 5.34
CA ILE A 82 -14.05 -7.92 3.96
C ILE A 82 -13.06 -8.88 3.29
N LEU A 83 -11.75 -8.72 3.49
CA LEU A 83 -10.73 -9.64 2.99
C LEU A 83 -10.89 -11.06 3.54
N LEU A 84 -11.21 -11.21 4.82
CA LEU A 84 -11.50 -12.52 5.42
C LEU A 84 -12.75 -13.16 4.81
N LEU A 85 -13.79 -12.37 4.50
CA LEU A 85 -14.98 -12.86 3.78
C LEU A 85 -14.62 -13.25 2.35
N LEU A 86 -13.84 -12.43 1.65
CA LEU A 86 -13.37 -12.69 0.29
C LEU A 86 -12.46 -13.91 0.21
N CYS A 87 -11.71 -14.24 1.27
CA CYS A 87 -10.86 -15.43 1.33
C CYS A 87 -11.66 -16.73 1.05
N ILE A 88 -12.91 -16.81 1.55
CA ILE A 88 -13.78 -17.97 1.33
C ILE A 88 -14.11 -18.13 -0.17
N VAL A 89 -14.36 -17.01 -0.85
CA VAL A 89 -14.71 -16.94 -2.27
C VAL A 89 -13.48 -16.82 -3.18
N GLY A 90 -12.28 -16.63 -2.61
CA GLY A 90 -11.07 -16.27 -3.35
C GLY A 90 -10.65 -17.30 -4.38
N GLU A 91 -10.78 -18.58 -4.05
CA GLU A 91 -10.47 -19.67 -4.97
C GLU A 91 -11.51 -19.78 -6.11
N PHE A 92 -12.76 -19.42 -5.86
CA PHE A 92 -13.80 -19.32 -6.90
C PHE A 92 -13.49 -18.16 -7.85
N ILE A 93 -13.12 -16.99 -7.32
CA ILE A 93 -12.74 -15.82 -8.13
C ILE A 93 -11.52 -16.17 -8.99
N ARG A 94 -10.49 -16.78 -8.41
CA ARG A 94 -9.28 -17.19 -9.12
C ARG A 94 -9.55 -18.17 -10.26
N ARG A 95 -10.45 -19.13 -10.07
CA ARG A 95 -10.78 -20.14 -11.10
C ARG A 95 -11.62 -19.57 -12.24
N ASN A 96 -12.51 -18.63 -11.95
CA ASN A 96 -13.42 -18.06 -12.95
C ASN A 96 -12.87 -16.82 -13.64
N THR A 97 -11.87 -16.16 -13.08
CA THR A 97 -11.31 -14.92 -13.63
C THR A 97 -10.08 -15.23 -14.49
N PRO A 98 -10.07 -14.89 -15.80
CA PRO A 98 -8.90 -15.08 -16.63
C PRO A 98 -7.77 -14.16 -16.16
N ARG A 99 -6.52 -14.64 -16.19
CA ARG A 99 -5.34 -13.89 -15.74
C ARG A 99 -5.22 -12.51 -16.39
N VAL A 100 -5.60 -12.41 -17.67
CA VAL A 100 -5.55 -11.17 -18.45
C VAL A 100 -6.48 -10.09 -17.88
N ALA A 101 -7.64 -10.48 -17.31
CA ALA A 101 -8.59 -9.55 -16.70
C ALA A 101 -8.09 -9.00 -15.35
N LEU A 102 -7.32 -9.80 -14.60
CA LEU A 102 -6.70 -9.34 -13.36
C LEU A 102 -5.62 -8.29 -13.67
N LEU A 103 -4.73 -8.59 -14.64
CA LEU A 103 -3.65 -7.68 -15.03
C LEU A 103 -4.17 -6.33 -15.55
N SER A 104 -5.22 -6.34 -16.38
CA SER A 104 -5.81 -5.09 -16.88
C SER A 104 -6.40 -4.25 -15.74
N SER A 105 -7.10 -4.90 -14.80
CA SER A 105 -7.70 -4.22 -13.64
C SER A 105 -6.62 -3.60 -12.73
N LEU A 106 -5.51 -4.31 -12.47
CA LEU A 106 -4.41 -3.78 -11.68
C LEU A 106 -3.72 -2.62 -12.39
N SER A 107 -3.47 -2.75 -13.70
CA SER A 107 -2.84 -1.67 -14.48
C SER A 107 -3.69 -0.40 -14.49
N GLY A 108 -5.02 -0.53 -14.58
CA GLY A 108 -5.95 0.60 -14.51
C GLY A 108 -5.92 1.29 -13.15
N LEU A 109 -5.94 0.52 -12.05
CA LEU A 109 -5.83 1.07 -10.70
C LEU A 109 -4.46 1.73 -10.46
N GLY A 110 -3.39 1.09 -10.89
CA GLY A 110 -2.02 1.63 -10.85
C GLY A 110 -1.91 2.95 -11.58
N PHE A 111 -2.44 3.02 -12.81
CA PHE A 111 -2.41 4.23 -13.61
C PHE A 111 -3.27 5.34 -13.00
N ALA A 112 -4.49 5.04 -12.55
CA ALA A 112 -5.39 6.02 -11.97
C ALA A 112 -4.84 6.62 -10.65
N TYR A 113 -4.28 5.79 -9.76
CA TYR A 113 -3.85 6.26 -8.45
C TYR A 113 -2.39 6.68 -8.38
N LEU A 114 -1.46 6.07 -9.12
CA LEU A 114 -0.06 6.51 -9.14
C LEU A 114 0.20 7.55 -10.22
N ALA A 115 -0.18 7.27 -11.46
CA ALA A 115 0.23 8.13 -12.58
C ALA A 115 -0.59 9.42 -12.63
N MET A 116 -1.93 9.33 -12.54
CA MET A 116 -2.77 10.53 -12.67
C MET A 116 -2.62 11.48 -11.47
N ASN A 117 -2.45 10.97 -10.25
CA ASN A 117 -2.25 11.83 -9.08
C ASN A 117 -0.93 12.60 -9.13
N GLU A 118 0.16 11.96 -9.54
CA GLU A 118 1.48 12.60 -9.60
C GLU A 118 1.67 13.48 -10.86
N CYS A 119 0.75 13.40 -11.83
CA CYS A 119 0.84 14.19 -13.06
C CYS A 119 0.73 15.70 -12.79
N LEU A 120 -0.16 16.12 -11.89
CA LEU A 120 -0.38 17.53 -11.57
C LEU A 120 0.86 18.18 -10.88
N PRO A 121 1.43 17.60 -9.81
CA PRO A 121 2.67 18.09 -9.21
C PRO A 121 3.85 18.16 -10.18
N VAL A 122 3.98 17.16 -11.06
CA VAL A 122 5.07 17.10 -12.06
C VAL A 122 4.98 18.23 -13.08
N ILE A 123 3.77 18.53 -13.56
CA ILE A 123 3.55 19.64 -14.50
C ILE A 123 3.70 21.00 -13.82
N ALA A 124 3.34 21.11 -12.53
CA ALA A 124 3.45 22.35 -11.78
C ALA A 124 4.91 22.82 -11.59
N ASN A 125 5.86 21.88 -11.43
CA ASN A 125 7.28 22.18 -11.24
C ASN A 125 8.16 21.41 -12.25
N PRO A 126 8.07 21.74 -13.55
CA PRO A 126 8.62 20.91 -14.61
C PRO A 126 10.14 20.80 -14.56
N ILE A 127 10.84 21.85 -14.12
CA ILE A 127 12.31 21.87 -14.06
C ILE A 127 12.83 20.83 -13.05
N VAL A 128 12.17 20.69 -11.89
CA VAL A 128 12.61 19.78 -10.83
C VAL A 128 12.12 18.35 -11.10
N SER A 129 10.96 18.20 -11.73
CA SER A 129 10.32 16.89 -11.90
C SER A 129 10.68 16.17 -13.20
N PHE A 130 10.92 16.89 -14.31
CA PHE A 130 11.24 16.21 -15.58
C PHE A 130 12.64 15.60 -15.58
N ILE A 131 13.62 16.22 -14.93
CA ILE A 131 14.99 15.69 -14.88
C ILE A 131 15.05 14.28 -14.24
N PRO A 132 14.54 14.05 -13.02
CA PRO A 132 14.49 12.70 -12.44
C PRO A 132 13.59 11.75 -13.24
N PHE A 133 12.50 12.24 -13.84
CA PHE A 133 11.65 11.43 -14.72
C PHE A 133 12.42 10.91 -15.94
N PHE A 134 13.21 11.76 -16.61
CA PHE A 134 14.07 11.34 -17.73
C PHE A 134 15.16 10.37 -17.29
N ILE A 135 15.76 10.55 -16.11
CA ILE A 135 16.76 9.62 -15.57
C ILE A 135 16.14 8.23 -15.36
N ILE A 136 14.92 8.16 -14.82
CA ILE A 136 14.20 6.88 -14.63
C ILE A 136 13.89 6.26 -16.00
N MET A 137 13.40 7.05 -16.96
CA MET A 137 13.11 6.57 -18.31
C MET A 137 14.36 6.01 -19.00
N VAL A 138 15.49 6.71 -18.93
CA VAL A 138 16.75 6.28 -19.53
C VAL A 138 17.32 5.06 -18.81
N GLY A 139 17.23 5.00 -17.48
CA GLY A 139 17.75 3.85 -16.74
C GLY A 139 16.94 2.58 -16.93
N TYR A 140 15.60 2.65 -16.97
CA TYR A 140 14.75 1.47 -17.15
C TYR A 140 14.51 1.09 -18.61
N PHE A 141 14.26 2.05 -19.51
CA PHE A 141 13.98 1.77 -20.92
C PHE A 141 15.22 1.88 -21.83
N GLY A 142 16.24 2.62 -21.40
CA GLY A 142 17.49 2.78 -22.15
C GLY A 142 18.59 1.80 -21.74
N GLU A 143 18.33 0.87 -20.80
CA GLU A 143 19.30 -0.08 -20.22
C GLU A 143 20.61 0.57 -19.73
N VAL A 144 20.57 1.86 -19.40
CA VAL A 144 21.74 2.60 -18.91
C VAL A 144 21.91 2.29 -17.43
N SER A 145 22.94 1.49 -17.12
CA SER A 145 23.32 1.22 -15.73
C SER A 145 24.22 2.33 -15.19
N PHE A 146 23.85 2.88 -14.02
CA PHE A 146 24.67 3.84 -13.28
C PHE A 146 25.64 3.13 -12.32
N GLY A 147 26.33 2.10 -12.82
CA GLY A 147 27.24 1.28 -12.01
C GLY A 147 26.50 0.51 -10.90
N PRO A 148 27.00 0.50 -9.64
CA PRO A 148 26.41 -0.29 -8.55
C PRO A 148 25.20 0.38 -7.88
N ILE A 149 24.81 1.59 -8.29
CA ILE A 149 23.74 2.36 -7.63
C ILE A 149 22.42 2.15 -8.40
N PRO A 150 21.31 1.81 -7.71
CA PRO A 150 20.00 1.72 -8.36
C PRO A 150 19.61 3.04 -9.04
N VAL A 151 19.09 2.97 -10.25
CA VAL A 151 18.63 4.12 -11.05
C VAL A 151 17.70 5.03 -10.23
N VAL A 152 16.82 4.44 -9.41
CA VAL A 152 15.87 5.16 -8.55
C VAL A 152 16.60 6.06 -7.53
N VAL A 153 17.72 5.59 -6.97
CA VAL A 153 18.51 6.39 -6.01
C VAL A 153 19.16 7.57 -6.72
N VAL A 154 19.69 7.36 -7.92
CA VAL A 154 20.26 8.44 -8.74
C VAL A 154 19.19 9.49 -9.04
N ALA A 155 18.00 9.07 -9.49
CA ALA A 155 16.89 9.97 -9.75
C ALA A 155 16.46 10.74 -8.48
N LEU A 156 16.38 10.07 -7.33
CA LEU A 156 16.01 10.69 -6.06
C LEU A 156 17.03 11.75 -5.60
N VAL A 157 18.32 11.44 -5.67
CA VAL A 157 19.38 12.40 -5.31
C VAL A 157 19.35 13.60 -6.25
N THR A 158 19.21 13.36 -7.55
CA THR A 158 19.16 14.43 -8.55
C THR A 158 17.94 15.32 -8.32
N GLY A 159 16.74 14.75 -8.15
CA GLY A 159 15.51 15.50 -7.87
C GLY A 159 15.58 16.29 -6.56
N THR A 160 16.11 15.69 -5.50
CA THR A 160 16.30 16.36 -4.21
C THR A 160 17.26 17.54 -4.34
N SER A 161 18.41 17.34 -5.00
CA SER A 161 19.40 18.40 -5.21
C SER A 161 18.85 19.58 -6.01
N LEU A 162 18.04 19.30 -7.04
CA LEU A 162 17.36 20.32 -7.83
C LEU A 162 16.33 21.08 -7.01
N GLY A 163 15.53 20.40 -6.19
CA GLY A 163 14.55 21.03 -5.31
C GLY A 163 15.17 22.06 -4.35
N TRP A 164 16.35 21.73 -3.80
CA TRP A 164 17.14 22.67 -2.99
C TRP A 164 17.73 23.81 -3.81
N ALA A 165 18.25 23.53 -5.01
CA ALA A 165 18.84 24.55 -5.89
C ALA A 165 17.82 25.58 -6.39
N THR A 166 16.57 25.16 -6.58
CA THR A 166 15.46 26.05 -7.01
C THR A 166 14.75 26.76 -5.86
N SER A 167 15.21 26.62 -4.60
CA SER A 167 14.58 27.17 -3.39
C SER A 167 13.11 26.77 -3.19
N LEU A 168 12.67 25.69 -3.83
CA LEU A 168 11.33 25.13 -3.67
C LEU A 168 11.17 24.46 -2.29
N ASN A 169 12.28 23.97 -1.74
CA ASN A 169 12.33 23.42 -0.39
C ASN A 169 12.70 24.51 0.62
N ASP A 170 11.80 24.79 1.56
CA ASP A 170 12.08 25.70 2.68
C ASP A 170 12.62 24.92 3.89
N VAL A 171 13.69 25.44 4.51
CA VAL A 171 14.29 24.88 5.72
C VAL A 171 13.28 24.85 6.87
N ALA A 172 12.34 25.82 6.91
CA ALA A 172 11.26 25.83 7.89
C ALA A 172 10.37 24.59 7.77
N GLN A 173 9.98 24.20 6.55
CA GLN A 173 9.14 23.01 6.33
C GLN A 173 9.84 21.71 6.73
N VAL A 174 11.16 21.61 6.49
CA VAL A 174 11.95 20.45 6.92
C VAL A 174 12.04 20.37 8.44
N ARG A 175 12.17 21.52 9.11
CA ARG A 175 12.19 21.60 10.57
C ARG A 175 10.84 21.22 11.18
N ASP A 176 9.74 21.72 10.63
CA ASP A 176 8.39 21.39 11.08
C ASP A 176 8.11 19.88 10.91
N ALA A 177 8.51 19.29 9.78
CA ALA A 177 8.41 17.85 9.55
C ALA A 177 9.25 17.03 10.56
N TYR A 178 10.44 17.52 10.93
CA TYR A 178 11.31 16.88 11.92
C TYR A 178 10.71 16.94 13.33
N GLU A 179 10.03 18.02 13.70
CA GLU A 179 9.32 18.13 14.98
C GLU A 179 8.11 17.17 15.04
N LEU A 180 7.40 16.97 13.92
CA LEU A 180 6.31 15.98 13.81
C LEU A 180 6.79 14.54 14.02
N MET A 181 8.04 14.24 13.67
CA MET A 181 8.63 12.91 13.80
C MET A 181 9.07 12.56 15.24
N LYS A 182 9.19 13.57 16.12
CA LYS A 182 9.64 13.41 17.51
C LYS A 182 8.50 12.95 18.43
N GLY A 183 8.25 11.65 18.42
CA GLY A 183 7.54 10.96 19.49
C GLY A 183 6.23 10.33 19.05
N TYR A 184 6.33 9.20 18.33
CA TYR A 184 5.16 8.37 18.12
C TYR A 184 4.89 7.55 19.38
N LYS A 185 3.88 7.95 20.16
CA LYS A 185 3.33 7.08 21.20
C LYS A 185 2.58 5.95 20.51
N LEU A 186 2.84 4.71 20.92
CA LEU A 186 2.04 3.56 20.49
C LEU A 186 0.65 3.72 21.12
N ILE A 187 -0.25 4.39 20.42
CA ILE A 187 -1.63 4.53 20.82
C ILE A 187 -2.35 3.27 20.33
N PHE A 188 -3.13 2.65 21.22
CA PHE A 188 -4.07 1.59 20.87
C PHE A 188 -5.48 2.20 20.77
N PRO A 189 -5.88 2.74 19.60
CA PRO A 189 -7.12 3.48 19.44
C PRO A 189 -8.35 2.56 19.34
N ILE A 190 -8.37 1.42 20.03
CA ILE A 190 -9.42 0.40 19.89
C ILE A 190 -10.78 0.96 20.29
N ARG A 191 -10.84 1.69 21.41
CA ARG A 191 -12.10 2.26 21.93
C ARG A 191 -12.64 3.37 21.04
N GLU A 192 -11.77 4.24 20.54
CA GLU A 192 -12.16 5.35 19.66
C GLU A 192 -12.52 4.86 18.25
N MET A 193 -11.88 3.79 17.75
CA MET A 193 -12.25 3.14 16.49
C MET A 193 -13.70 2.65 16.50
N PHE A 194 -14.10 1.91 17.53
CA PHE A 194 -15.47 1.38 17.62
C PHE A 194 -16.52 2.48 17.83
N LYS A 195 -16.12 3.61 18.43
CA LYS A 195 -17.02 4.75 18.66
C LYS A 195 -17.38 5.50 17.37
N HIS A 196 -16.46 5.55 16.41
CA HIS A 196 -16.67 6.20 15.12
C HIS A 196 -17.07 5.21 14.02
N MET A 197 -17.49 4.00 14.39
CA MET A 197 -17.85 2.95 13.44
C MET A 197 -19.12 3.30 12.62
N ASP A 198 -20.01 4.10 13.21
CA ASP A 198 -21.22 4.61 12.54
C ASP A 198 -20.88 5.60 11.41
N GLU A 199 -19.75 6.31 11.51
CA GLU A 199 -19.29 7.28 10.52
C GLU A 199 -18.64 6.63 9.29
N ILE A 200 -18.44 5.30 9.31
CA ILE A 200 -17.88 4.53 8.18
C ILE A 200 -18.95 4.24 7.12
N MET A 201 -20.25 4.29 7.47
CA MET A 201 -21.34 3.94 6.55
C MET A 201 -21.23 4.57 5.13
N PRO A 202 -20.92 5.87 4.97
CA PRO A 202 -20.70 6.46 3.64
C PRO A 202 -19.41 5.95 2.96
N TYR A 203 -18.38 5.64 3.73
CA TYR A 203 -17.09 5.15 3.24
C TYR A 203 -17.07 3.65 2.94
N LEU A 204 -18.09 2.88 3.35
CA LEU A 204 -18.20 1.46 2.99
C LEU A 204 -18.20 1.26 1.47
N SER A 205 -18.83 2.20 0.73
CA SER A 205 -18.89 2.15 -0.73
C SER A 205 -17.53 2.29 -1.41
N THR A 206 -16.54 2.93 -0.79
CA THR A 206 -15.16 3.05 -1.30
C THR A 206 -14.24 1.98 -0.70
N THR A 207 -14.53 1.57 0.52
CA THR A 207 -13.83 0.52 1.27
C THR A 207 -13.96 -0.85 0.58
N ILE A 208 -15.17 -1.21 0.12
CA ILE A 208 -15.42 -2.50 -0.54
C ILE A 208 -14.61 -2.64 -1.86
N PRO A 209 -14.65 -1.69 -2.80
CA PRO A 209 -13.80 -1.75 -4.00
C PRO A 209 -12.32 -1.84 -3.68
N THR A 210 -11.86 -1.13 -2.65
CA THR A 210 -10.44 -1.16 -2.23
C THR A 210 -10.06 -2.52 -1.67
N ALA A 211 -10.92 -3.15 -0.88
CA ALA A 211 -10.71 -4.51 -0.38
C ALA A 211 -10.69 -5.54 -1.53
N ILE A 212 -11.57 -5.41 -2.52
CA ILE A 212 -11.58 -6.26 -3.72
C ILE A 212 -10.30 -6.06 -4.53
N ALA A 213 -9.84 -4.83 -4.70
CA ALA A 213 -8.58 -4.51 -5.38
C ALA A 213 -7.39 -5.16 -4.67
N ASN A 214 -7.31 -5.07 -3.34
CA ASN A 214 -6.28 -5.74 -2.55
C ASN A 214 -6.34 -7.26 -2.72
N ALA A 215 -7.53 -7.86 -2.71
CA ALA A 215 -7.70 -9.30 -2.97
C ALA A 215 -7.19 -9.71 -4.37
N ILE A 216 -7.45 -8.89 -5.39
CA ILE A 216 -6.96 -9.11 -6.76
C ILE A 216 -5.43 -9.06 -6.79
N VAL A 217 -4.80 -8.13 -6.06
CA VAL A 217 -3.34 -8.03 -5.94
C VAL A 217 -2.76 -9.31 -5.33
N THR A 218 -3.33 -9.80 -4.23
CA THR A 218 -2.90 -11.06 -3.60
C THR A 218 -2.98 -12.23 -4.57
N ILE A 219 -4.08 -12.35 -5.32
CA ILE A 219 -4.26 -13.42 -6.33
C ILE A 219 -3.17 -13.33 -7.41
N GLN A 220 -2.83 -12.13 -7.87
CA GLN A 220 -1.76 -11.95 -8.86
C GLN A 220 -0.38 -12.30 -8.31
N CYS A 221 -0.10 -12.00 -7.04
CA CYS A 221 1.15 -12.38 -6.40
C CYS A 221 1.28 -13.91 -6.31
N VAL A 222 0.20 -14.60 -5.91
CA VAL A 222 0.13 -16.07 -5.89
C VAL A 222 0.31 -16.66 -7.28
N GLU A 223 -0.31 -16.07 -8.30
CA GLU A 223 -0.18 -16.56 -9.67
C GLU A 223 1.21 -16.30 -10.25
N SER A 224 1.87 -15.21 -9.87
CA SER A 224 3.27 -14.90 -10.21
C SER A 224 4.23 -15.91 -9.56
N ALA A 225 4.04 -16.22 -8.27
CA ALA A 225 4.83 -17.24 -7.58
C ALA A 225 4.63 -18.62 -8.21
N ARG A 226 3.40 -18.95 -8.63
CA ARG A 226 3.11 -20.19 -9.36
C ARG A 226 3.84 -20.29 -10.70
N GLN A 227 4.03 -19.19 -11.41
CA GLN A 227 4.82 -19.16 -12.65
C GLN A 227 6.31 -19.43 -12.38
N ALA A 228 6.81 -19.02 -11.22
CA ALA A 228 8.17 -19.32 -10.78
C ALA A 228 8.35 -20.75 -10.24
N GLY A 229 7.26 -21.51 -10.10
CA GLY A 229 7.28 -22.90 -9.64
C GLY A 229 6.92 -23.12 -8.17
N ASP A 230 6.50 -22.07 -7.45
CA ASP A 230 6.08 -22.14 -6.04
C ASP A 230 4.54 -22.11 -5.92
N PHE A 231 3.95 -23.19 -5.39
CA PHE A 231 2.49 -23.35 -5.31
C PHE A 231 1.93 -22.89 -3.96
N TYR A 232 1.64 -21.59 -3.85
CA TYR A 232 0.97 -21.02 -2.69
C TYR A 232 -0.56 -21.21 -2.72
N PRO A 233 -1.20 -21.65 -1.62
CA PRO A 233 -2.65 -21.71 -1.54
C PRO A 233 -3.25 -20.31 -1.41
N THR A 234 -4.05 -19.91 -2.41
CA THR A 234 -4.69 -18.58 -2.50
C THR A 234 -5.48 -18.19 -1.24
N GLN A 235 -6.22 -19.14 -0.68
CA GLN A 235 -7.03 -18.91 0.52
C GLN A 235 -6.15 -18.60 1.74
N GLU A 236 -5.06 -19.35 1.95
CA GLU A 236 -4.14 -19.11 3.08
C GLU A 236 -3.44 -17.74 2.94
N ALA A 237 -3.06 -17.35 1.72
CA ALA A 237 -2.48 -16.04 1.43
C ALA A 237 -3.47 -14.88 1.69
N MET A 238 -4.71 -14.98 1.19
CA MET A 238 -5.74 -13.97 1.43
C MET A 238 -6.14 -13.87 2.91
N PHE A 239 -6.14 -14.99 3.62
CA PHE A 239 -6.37 -15.02 5.06
C PHE A 239 -5.25 -14.32 5.84
N ALA A 240 -3.98 -14.55 5.46
CA ALA A 240 -2.84 -13.85 6.02
C ALA A 240 -2.94 -12.34 5.81
N ASP A 241 -3.29 -11.91 4.59
CA ASP A 241 -3.44 -10.49 4.25
C ASP A 241 -4.57 -9.83 5.07
N GLY A 242 -5.70 -10.52 5.23
CA GLY A 242 -6.84 -10.07 6.03
C GLY A 242 -6.50 -9.93 7.53
N ILE A 243 -5.88 -10.95 8.13
CA ILE A 243 -5.46 -10.88 9.54
C ILE A 243 -4.39 -9.81 9.75
N GLY A 244 -3.39 -9.73 8.87
CA GLY A 244 -2.34 -8.72 8.98
C GLY A 244 -2.92 -7.31 8.92
N THR A 245 -3.94 -7.09 8.07
CA THR A 245 -4.69 -5.83 8.01
C THR A 245 -5.46 -5.54 9.30
N LEU A 246 -6.13 -6.53 9.90
CA LEU A 246 -6.82 -6.39 11.19
C LEU A 246 -5.85 -6.06 12.33
N ILE A 247 -4.75 -6.82 12.44
CA ILE A 247 -3.70 -6.56 13.41
C ILE A 247 -3.17 -5.15 13.21
N SER A 248 -2.88 -4.74 11.97
CA SER A 248 -2.39 -3.40 11.69
C SER A 248 -3.35 -2.31 12.19
N SER A 249 -4.65 -2.52 12.02
CA SER A 249 -5.70 -1.60 12.46
C SER A 249 -5.72 -1.46 13.99
N PHE A 250 -5.61 -2.58 14.73
CA PHE A 250 -5.51 -2.55 16.19
C PHE A 250 -4.28 -1.80 16.71
N PHE A 251 -3.18 -1.83 15.96
CA PHE A 251 -1.92 -1.16 16.29
C PHE A 251 -1.80 0.26 15.72
N GLY A 252 -2.91 0.91 15.33
CA GLY A 252 -2.86 2.31 14.89
C GLY A 252 -2.54 2.52 13.40
N SER A 253 -2.56 1.47 12.58
CA SER A 253 -2.36 1.61 11.13
C SER A 253 -3.69 1.87 10.44
N PHE A 254 -3.82 3.01 9.79
CA PHE A 254 -4.92 3.25 8.85
C PHE A 254 -4.63 2.68 7.45
N LEU A 255 -3.41 2.19 7.20
CA LEU A 255 -3.02 1.59 5.92
C LEU A 255 -3.26 0.08 5.94
N SER A 256 -3.83 -0.42 4.83
CA SER A 256 -4.05 -1.84 4.58
C SER A 256 -2.75 -2.54 4.16
N MET A 257 -2.64 -3.82 4.52
CA MET A 257 -1.45 -4.62 4.27
C MET A 257 -1.77 -5.73 3.26
N THR A 258 -0.83 -6.01 2.36
CA THR A 258 -1.01 -6.98 1.28
C THR A 258 0.33 -7.61 0.89
N SER A 259 0.24 -8.77 0.27
CA SER A 259 1.40 -9.41 -0.38
C SER A 259 1.91 -8.59 -1.56
N GLU A 260 3.23 -8.56 -1.71
CA GLU A 260 3.91 -7.88 -2.80
C GLU A 260 4.41 -8.90 -3.84
N LYS A 261 4.44 -8.45 -5.09
CA LYS A 261 4.82 -9.29 -6.22
C LYS A 261 6.33 -9.54 -6.19
N ILE A 262 6.72 -10.79 -6.36
CA ILE A 262 8.12 -11.17 -6.60
C ILE A 262 8.43 -10.78 -8.06
N SER A 263 9.25 -9.75 -8.26
CA SER A 263 9.85 -9.48 -9.56
C SER A 263 11.03 -10.42 -9.75
N PHE A 264 10.95 -11.25 -10.78
CA PHE A 264 12.09 -12.01 -11.28
C PHE A 264 12.72 -11.16 -12.38
N GLU A 265 13.92 -10.63 -12.11
CA GLU A 265 14.88 -10.22 -13.16
C GLU A 265 15.65 -11.45 -13.65
#